data_AF-A0A6G3MMS9-F1
#
_entry.id   AF-A0A6G3MMS9-F1
#
_cell.length_a   1.000
_cell.length_b   1.000
_cell.length_c   1.000
_cell.angle_alpha   90.00
_cell.angle_beta   90.00
_cell.angle_gamma   90.00
#
_symmetry.space_group_name_H-M   'P 1'
#
loop_
_entity.id
_entity.type
_entity.pdbx_description
1 polymer ?
#
loop_
_entity_poly.entity_id
_entity_poly.type
_entity_poly.pdbx_seq_one_letter_code
_entity_poly.pdbx_strand_id
1 'polypeptide(L)'
;LICVPEYKKNYDFECKYNCKPKPGILCTGNKNFSMVLPYHSQYKNYNKIKALVLNVLFGFMGADQFYLGNYGYGYFKLWTCGGFWIGNFIDMLKIYYITYAVPI
;
A
#
# COMPACT_ATOMS: atom_id res chain seq x y z
N LEU A 1 16.95 21.88 13.86
CA LEU A 1 17.05 20.43 14.17
C LEU A 1 17.40 19.70 12.87
N ILE A 2 18.22 18.66 12.94
CA ILE A 2 18.57 17.77 11.83
C ILE A 2 17.80 16.46 12.06
N CYS A 3 16.95 16.08 11.11
CA CYS A 3 16.16 14.86 11.16
C CYS A 3 16.70 13.86 10.15
N VAL A 4 17.01 12.65 10.60
CA VAL A 4 17.56 11.58 9.76
C VAL A 4 16.61 10.37 9.82
N PRO A 5 16.29 9.73 8.67
CA PRO A 5 15.43 8.55 8.68
C PRO A 5 16.11 7.39 9.41
N GLU A 6 15.35 6.70 10.26
CA GLU A 6 15.74 5.45 10.89
C GLU A 6 15.35 4.31 9.94
N TYR A 7 16.34 3.75 9.24
CA TYR A 7 16.14 2.63 8.32
C TYR A 7 15.81 1.35 9.10
N LYS A 8 14.52 1.05 9.26
CA LYS A 8 14.02 -0.27 9.67
C LYS A 8 13.60 -1.02 8.41
N LYS A 9 14.18 -2.20 8.16
CA LYS A 9 13.67 -3.16 7.16
C LYS A 9 12.39 -3.83 7.69
N ASN A 10 11.34 -3.05 7.93
CA ASN A 10 10.03 -3.61 8.24
C ASN A 10 9.07 -3.20 7.14
N TYR A 11 8.22 -4.13 6.71
CA TYR A 11 7.16 -3.93 5.71
C TYR A 11 6.03 -3.00 6.23
N ASP A 12 6.35 -2.15 7.21
CA ASP A 12 5.48 -1.14 7.79
C ASP A 12 5.68 0.18 7.06
N PHE A 13 4.57 0.79 6.66
CA PHE A 13 4.49 2.08 5.98
C PHE A 13 4.74 3.27 6.92
N GLU A 14 5.61 3.10 7.92
CA GLU A 14 5.93 4.11 8.92
C GLU A 14 7.39 4.55 8.76
N CYS A 15 7.59 5.77 8.26
CA CYS A 15 8.91 6.38 8.23
C CYS A 15 9.19 7.03 9.59
N LYS A 16 10.05 6.41 10.39
CA LYS A 16 10.55 6.95 11.66
C LYS A 16 11.74 7.86 11.39
N TYR A 17 11.69 9.10 11.87
CA TYR A 17 12.78 10.06 11.78
C TYR A 17 13.27 10.42 13.17
N ASN A 18 14.59 10.35 13.36
CA ASN A 18 15.24 10.79 14.58
C ASN A 18 15.80 12.20 14.37
N CYS A 19 15.27 13.15 15.15
CA CYS A 19 15.65 14.55 15.08
C CYS A 19 16.58 14.94 16.23
N LYS A 20 17.64 15.67 15.90
CA LYS A 20 18.69 16.15 16.81
C LYS A 20 18.91 17.66 16.63
N PRO A 21 19.45 18.40 17.61
CA PRO A 21 19.86 19.79 17.40
C PRO A 21 20.99 19.90 16.36
N LYS A 22 21.01 21.03 15.64
CA LYS A 22 22.11 21.36 14.71
C LYS A 22 23.37 21.63 15.55
N PRO A 23 24.58 21.25 15.09
CA PRO A 23 25.80 21.62 15.81
C PRO A 23 25.89 23.15 15.96
N GLY A 24 26.24 23.61 17.16
CA GLY A 24 26.44 25.05 17.45
C GLY A 24 25.25 25.78 18.08
N ILE A 25 24.09 25.13 18.27
CA ILE A 25 22.95 25.70 19.00
C ILE A 25 22.70 24.93 20.31
N LEU A 26 22.56 25.67 21.41
CA LEU A 26 22.22 25.11 22.71
C LEU A 26 20.70 25.04 22.87
N CYS A 27 20.17 23.82 23.00
CA CYS A 27 18.77 23.59 23.31
C CYS A 27 18.63 23.08 24.76
N THR A 28 17.66 23.60 25.50
CA THR A 28 17.31 23.18 26.87
C THR A 28 16.30 22.02 26.83
N GLY A 29 16.50 21.01 27.68
CA GLY A 29 15.59 19.85 27.80
C GLY A 29 15.97 18.65 26.93
N ASN A 30 14.99 17.78 26.63
CA ASN A 30 15.21 16.59 25.81
C ASN A 30 15.51 16.97 24.35
N LYS A 31 16.68 16.57 23.86
CA LYS A 31 17.25 16.98 22.57
C LYS A 31 16.90 16.03 21.43
N ASN A 32 16.39 14.85 21.76
CA ASN A 32 16.18 13.75 20.84
C ASN A 32 14.70 13.44 20.79
N PHE A 33 14.07 13.67 19.63
CA PHE A 33 12.68 13.28 19.41
C PHE A 33 12.56 12.41 18.15
N SER A 34 11.74 11.38 18.26
CA SER A 34 11.35 10.52 17.16
C SER A 34 10.00 10.98 16.62
N MET A 35 9.95 11.33 15.33
CA MET A 35 8.73 11.68 14.64
C MET A 35 8.36 10.55 13.68
N VAL A 36 7.10 10.11 13.72
CA VAL A 36 6.55 9.15 12.76
C VAL A 36 5.77 9.94 11.72
N LEU A 37 6.14 9.80 10.45
CA LEU A 37 5.34 10.30 9.35
C LEU A 37 4.53 9.14 8.77
N PRO A 38 3.18 9.26 8.70
CA PRO A 38 2.39 8.29 7.98
C PRO A 38 2.77 8.38 6.50
N TYR A 39 3.37 7.33 5.97
CA TYR A 39 3.62 7.24 4.54
C TYR A 39 2.29 6.91 3.86
N HIS A 40 1.83 7.77 2.95
CA HIS A 40 0.73 7.42 2.06
C HIS A 40 1.25 6.41 1.04
N SER A 41 1.31 5.15 1.45
CA SER A 41 1.56 4.07 0.53
C SER A 41 0.37 3.96 -0.42
N GLN A 42 0.66 3.86 -1.71
CA GLN A 42 -0.31 3.46 -2.73
C GLN A 42 -0.64 1.96 -2.62
N TYR A 43 0.08 1.21 -1.78
CA TYR A 43 -0.07 -0.23 -1.60
C TYR A 43 -0.65 -0.51 -0.22
N LYS A 44 -1.93 -0.88 -0.16
CA LYS A 44 -2.54 -1.43 1.04
C LYS A 44 -1.87 -2.78 1.39
N ASN A 45 -1.69 -3.05 2.68
CA ASN A 45 -1.23 -4.36 3.19
C ASN A 45 -2.38 -5.39 3.11
N TYR A 46 -2.73 -5.84 1.90
CA TYR A 46 -3.63 -6.97 1.70
C TYR A 46 -2.84 -8.20 1.31
N ASN A 47 -3.33 -9.38 1.72
CA ASN A 47 -2.72 -10.63 1.31
C ASN A 47 -2.86 -10.81 -0.22
N LYS A 48 -1.75 -10.68 -0.94
CA LYS A 48 -1.67 -10.75 -2.42
C LYS A 48 -2.20 -12.07 -2.96
N ILE A 49 -1.97 -13.18 -2.24
CA ILE A 49 -2.43 -14.52 -2.64
C ILE A 49 -3.96 -14.59 -2.56
N LYS A 50 -4.56 -14.04 -1.48
CA LYS A 50 -6.02 -13.98 -1.35
C LYS A 50 -6.66 -13.14 -2.45
N ALA A 51 -6.05 -11.99 -2.78
CA ALA A 51 -6.52 -11.15 -3.88
C ALA A 51 -6.48 -11.90 -5.22
N LEU A 52 -5.42 -12.67 -5.49
CA LEU A 52 -5.28 -13.45 -6.71
C LEU A 52 -6.33 -14.58 -6.80
N VAL A 53 -6.54 -15.32 -5.72
CA VAL A 53 -7.57 -16.38 -5.65
C VAL A 53 -8.97 -15.79 -5.84
N LEU A 54 -9.25 -14.65 -5.20
CA LEU A 54 -10.55 -13.98 -5.31
C LEU A 54 -10.79 -13.44 -6.73
N ASN A 55 -9.75 -12.97 -7.41
CA ASN A 55 -9.83 -12.52 -8.80
C ASN A 55 -10.09 -13.67 -9.78
N VAL A 56 -9.46 -14.84 -9.56
CA VAL A 56 -9.68 -16.02 -10.43
C VAL A 56 -11.10 -16.55 -10.30
N LEU A 57 -11.61 -16.66 -9.07
CA LEU A 57 -12.91 -17.29 -8.80
C LEU A 57 -14.09 -16.32 -8.95
N PHE A 58 -13.92 -15.07 -8.53
CA PHE A 58 -14.99 -14.07 -8.44
C PHE A 58 -14.65 -12.74 -9.12
N GLY A 59 -13.61 -12.68 -9.96
CA GLY A 59 -13.21 -11.46 -10.64
C GLY A 59 -14.22 -10.93 -11.67
N PHE A 60 -15.09 -11.80 -12.20
CA PHE A 60 -16.23 -11.39 -13.03
C PHE A 60 -17.33 -10.68 -12.20
N MET A 61 -17.50 -11.02 -10.93
CA MET A 61 -18.37 -10.28 -10.00
C MET A 61 -17.66 -9.05 -9.39
N GLY A 62 -16.37 -8.87 -9.65
CA GLY A 62 -15.57 -7.76 -9.11
C GLY A 62 -15.25 -7.89 -7.62
N ALA A 63 -15.31 -9.10 -7.03
CA ALA A 63 -15.03 -9.31 -5.62
C ALA A 63 -13.60 -8.93 -5.23
N ASP A 64 -12.65 -9.08 -6.16
CA ASP A 64 -11.25 -8.65 -6.03
C ASP A 64 -11.13 -7.14 -5.73
N GLN A 65 -11.96 -6.31 -6.36
CA GLN A 65 -11.94 -4.85 -6.19
C GLN A 65 -12.61 -4.40 -4.90
N PHE A 66 -13.66 -5.11 -4.47
CA PHE A 66 -14.25 -4.92 -3.15
C PHE A 66 -13.25 -5.25 -2.04
N TYR A 67 -12.44 -6.30 -2.22
CA TYR A 67 -11.38 -6.67 -1.28
C TYR A 67 -10.23 -5.64 -1.22
N LEU A 68 -9.89 -5.02 -2.36
CA LEU A 68 -8.91 -3.92 -2.43
C LEU A 68 -9.48 -2.59 -1.86
N GLY A 69 -10.80 -2.48 -1.73
CA GLY A 69 -11.53 -1.29 -1.28
C GLY A 69 -11.77 -0.26 -2.39
N ASN A 70 -11.70 -0.68 -3.65
CA ASN A 70 -12.03 0.13 -4.83
C ASN A 70 -13.50 -0.06 -5.21
N TYR A 71 -14.40 0.45 -4.35
CA TYR A 71 -15.84 0.25 -4.50
C TYR A 71 -16.40 0.76 -5.84
N GLY A 72 -15.90 1.90 -6.33
CA GLY A 72 -16.39 2.48 -7.60
C GLY A 72 -16.16 1.58 -8.81
N TYR A 73 -14.99 0.96 -8.91
CA TYR A 73 -14.68 0.03 -10.01
C TYR A 73 -15.41 -1.32 -9.86
N GLY A 74 -15.65 -1.74 -8.61
CA GLY A 74 -16.53 -2.89 -8.30
C GLY A 74 -17.96 -2.68 -8.79
N TYR A 75 -18.57 -1.52 -8.49
CA TYR A 75 -19.92 -1.18 -8.99
C TYR A 75 -19.98 -1.09 -10.51
N PHE A 76 -18.93 -0.58 -11.16
CA PHE A 76 -18.85 -0.52 -12.62
C PHE A 76 -18.83 -1.93 -13.26
N LYS A 77 -18.10 -2.89 -12.67
CA LYS A 77 -18.13 -4.29 -13.10
C LYS A 77 -19.52 -4.91 -12.93
N LEU A 78 -20.25 -4.58 -11.86
CA LEU A 78 -21.62 -5.07 -11.65
C LEU A 78 -22.61 -4.50 -12.66
N TRP A 79 -22.53 -3.19 -12.95
CA TRP A 79 -23.38 -2.52 -13.94
C TRP A 79 -23.16 -3.03 -15.37
N THR A 80 -21.95 -3.48 -15.68
CA THR A 80 -21.58 -4.03 -17.00
C THR A 80 -21.82 -5.54 -17.12
N CYS A 81 -22.59 -6.16 -16.21
CA CYS A 81 -22.81 -7.61 -16.15
C CYS A 81 -21.50 -8.41 -16.15
N GLY A 82 -20.52 -7.97 -15.36
CA GLY A 82 -19.25 -8.67 -15.18
C GLY A 82 -18.27 -8.55 -16.35
N GLY A 83 -18.41 -7.51 -17.18
CA GLY A 83 -17.35 -7.02 -18.06
C GLY A 83 -16.65 -8.08 -18.91
N PHE A 84 -17.42 -8.99 -19.53
CA PHE A 84 -16.97 -9.90 -20.60
C PHE A 84 -15.60 -10.57 -20.39
N TRP A 85 -15.21 -10.88 -19.15
CA TRP A 85 -13.88 -11.38 -18.76
C TRP A 85 -12.67 -10.47 -19.01
N ILE A 86 -12.74 -9.53 -19.97
CA ILE A 86 -11.66 -8.61 -20.33
C ILE A 86 -11.22 -7.77 -19.12
N GLY A 87 -12.17 -7.27 -18.34
CA GLY A 87 -11.88 -6.53 -17.11
C GLY A 87 -11.14 -7.38 -16.08
N ASN A 88 -11.49 -8.67 -15.98
CA ASN A 88 -10.83 -9.61 -15.07
C ASN A 88 -9.36 -9.87 -15.47
N PHE A 89 -9.09 -10.01 -16.78
CA PHE A 89 -7.73 -10.19 -17.30
C PHE A 89 -6.82 -8.99 -17.01
N ILE A 90 -7.33 -7.77 -17.16
CA ILE A 90 -6.57 -6.53 -16.87
C ILE A 90 -6.19 -6.47 -15.38
N ASP A 91 -7.12 -6.82 -14.49
CA ASP A 91 -6.86 -6.85 -13.05
C ASP A 91 -5.87 -7.95 -12.67
N MET A 92 -5.93 -9.11 -13.34
CA MET A 92 -4.96 -10.19 -13.15
C MET A 92 -3.53 -9.74 -13.50
N LEU A 93 -3.36 -9.04 -14.63
CA LEU A 93 -2.07 -8.52 -15.07
C LEU A 93 -1.50 -7.49 -14.08
N LYS A 94 -2.34 -6.62 -13.52
CA LYS A 94 -1.92 -5.67 -12.47
C LYS A 94 -1.40 -6.40 -11.22
N ILE A 95 -2.15 -7.38 -10.72
CA ILE A 95 -1.77 -8.15 -9.52
C ILE A 95 -0.49 -8.95 -9.77
N TYR A 96 -0.36 -9.55 -10.95
CA TYR A 96 0.84 -10.27 -11.38
C TYR A 96 2.05 -9.32 -11.40
N TYR A 97 1.97 -8.18 -12.10
CA TYR A 97 3.07 -7.23 -12.16
C TYR A 97 3.51 -6.74 -10.77
N ILE A 98 2.56 -6.41 -9.89
CA ILE A 98 2.85 -5.99 -8.50
C ILE A 98 3.51 -7.10 -7.69
N THR A 99 3.12 -8.37 -7.91
CA THR A 99 3.71 -9.52 -7.23
C THR A 99 5.14 -9.80 -7.69
N TYR A 100 5.43 -9.61 -8.98
CA TYR A 100 6.80 -9.72 -9.52
C TYR A 100 7.70 -8.54 -9.15
N ALA A 101 7.16 -7.32 -9.13
CA ALA A 101 7.91 -6.11 -8.80
C ALA A 101 8.24 -6.00 -7.30
N VAL A 102 7.37 -6.54 -6.44
CA VAL A 102 7.57 -6.60 -4.98
C VAL A 102 7.59 -8.07 -4.57
N PRO A 103 8.75 -8.75 -4.70
CA PRO A 103 8.90 -10.11 -4.21
C PRO A 103 8.64 -10.14 -2.71
N ILE A 104 7.90 -11.15 -2.26
CA ILE A 104 7.52 -11.38 -0.86
C ILE A 104 8.77 -11.63 -0.03
#